data_AF-F0T7U0-F1
#
_entry.id   AF-F0T7U0-F1
#
_cell.length_a   1.000
_cell.length_b   1.000
_cell.length_c   1.000
_cell.angle_alpha   90.00
_cell.angle_beta   90.00
_cell.angle_gamma   90.00
#
_symmetry.space_group_name_H-M   'P 1'
#
loop_
_entity.id
_entity.type
_entity.pdbx_description
1 polymer ?
#
loop_
_entity_poly.entity_id
_entity_poly.type
_entity_poly.pdbx_seq_one_letter_code
_entity_poly.pdbx_strand_id
1 'polypeptide(L)'
;MEILTPENLKDKFKDPWIAPYKKVITMVDKDRVELVEYHPCVAGSEWMVYQYKRTSDLVTESKRDGDKHIFQLKVGKADMELKPSYSAAGIEEVVVDDDEVKVVHAGLAGAGVGAAMCRGMAKGVKRVELYDIGGGSKVGRAAVVTPKLQKVIVGIDDTDTKEEGATWTLANNIGIELSKRGFEYLDHVTCQLYPHNPNKTQNCVAIALVFAVKPEMKEEMINKICEILKRDTLSDKTAIAVMDGFDVPDVLREYGEATKKSMMTVEDAENVAKKAGVKLIQVTGAPGEIGALAALGLYNDLEEAVKVYY
;
A
#
# COMPACT_ATOMS: atom_id res chain seq x y z
N MET A 1 -18.99 25.78 6.35
CA MET A 1 -18.17 24.73 5.72
C MET A 1 -17.98 25.09 4.26
N GLU A 2 -16.74 25.22 3.81
CA GLU A 2 -16.39 25.48 2.40
C GLU A 2 -15.86 24.18 1.77
N ILE A 3 -16.21 23.90 0.51
CA ILE A 3 -15.72 22.72 -0.23
C ILE A 3 -14.79 23.21 -1.33
N LEU A 4 -13.57 22.66 -1.39
CA LEU A 4 -12.54 23.09 -2.33
C LEU A 4 -11.95 21.87 -3.06
N THR A 5 -11.83 21.95 -4.39
CA THR A 5 -11.07 20.95 -5.17
C THR A 5 -9.56 21.19 -5.05
N PRO A 6 -8.70 20.22 -5.39
CA PRO A 6 -7.25 20.44 -5.45
C PRO A 6 -6.84 21.64 -6.30
N GLU A 7 -7.53 21.91 -7.41
CA GLU A 7 -7.30 23.07 -8.29
C GLU A 7 -7.70 24.37 -7.58
N ASN A 8 -8.89 24.42 -6.96
CA ASN A 8 -9.30 25.60 -6.20
C ASN A 8 -8.35 25.90 -5.06
N LEU A 9 -7.83 24.87 -4.39
CA LEU A 9 -6.82 25.02 -3.34
C LEU A 9 -5.54 25.66 -3.89
N LYS A 10 -5.00 25.14 -5.00
CA LYS A 10 -3.79 25.68 -5.65
C LYS A 10 -3.96 27.12 -6.12
N ASP A 11 -5.16 27.48 -6.55
CA ASP A 11 -5.47 28.85 -6.97
C ASP A 11 -5.62 29.80 -5.78
N LYS A 12 -6.27 29.34 -4.71
CA LYS A 12 -6.60 30.14 -3.53
C LYS A 12 -5.43 30.31 -2.57
N PHE A 13 -4.61 29.29 -2.38
CA PHE A 13 -3.53 29.26 -1.39
C PHE A 13 -2.17 29.17 -2.08
N LYS A 14 -1.55 30.35 -2.29
CA LYS A 14 -0.23 30.52 -2.90
C LYS A 14 0.82 31.01 -1.91
N ASP A 15 0.50 30.93 -0.62
CA ASP A 15 1.36 31.38 0.46
C ASP A 15 2.63 30.53 0.55
N PRO A 16 3.77 31.12 0.95
CA PRO A 16 5.04 30.39 1.09
C PRO A 16 5.03 29.29 2.17
N TRP A 17 3.94 29.19 2.95
CA TRP A 17 3.76 28.23 4.04
C TRP A 17 3.05 26.94 3.60
N ILE A 18 2.64 26.85 2.33
CA ILE A 18 2.01 25.66 1.75
C ILE A 18 3.09 24.76 1.14
N ALA A 19 3.15 23.51 1.59
CA ALA A 19 4.01 22.46 1.07
C ALA A 19 3.15 21.29 0.57
N PRO A 20 2.66 21.33 -0.69
CA PRO A 20 1.72 20.34 -1.21
C PRO A 20 2.28 18.91 -1.17
N TYR A 21 1.44 17.96 -0.81
CA TYR A 21 1.78 16.55 -0.89
C TYR A 21 1.75 16.11 -2.35
N LYS A 22 2.59 15.15 -2.71
CA LYS A 22 2.61 14.62 -4.07
C LYS A 22 1.33 13.82 -4.36
N LYS A 23 0.93 12.99 -3.39
CA LYS A 23 -0.18 12.04 -3.54
C LYS A 23 -0.74 11.60 -2.19
N VAL A 24 -2.05 11.37 -2.14
CA VAL A 24 -2.76 10.78 -1.00
C VAL A 24 -3.65 9.66 -1.52
N ILE A 25 -3.56 8.49 -0.89
CA ILE A 25 -4.30 7.28 -1.23
C ILE A 25 -4.92 6.72 0.06
N THR A 26 -6.17 6.28 -0.04
CA THR A 26 -6.86 5.58 1.05
C THR A 26 -7.35 4.24 0.54
N MET A 27 -6.91 3.17 1.20
CA MET A 27 -7.46 1.83 1.00
C MET A 27 -8.33 1.46 2.19
N VAL A 28 -9.36 0.66 1.95
CA VAL A 28 -10.29 0.19 3.00
C VAL A 28 -10.32 -1.32 3.03
N ASP A 29 -10.27 -1.88 4.23
CA ASP A 29 -10.53 -3.29 4.52
C ASP A 29 -11.36 -3.38 5.80
N LYS A 30 -12.62 -3.80 5.66
CA LYS A 30 -13.62 -3.82 6.74
C LYS A 30 -13.76 -2.43 7.40
N ASP A 31 -13.46 -2.33 8.69
CA ASP A 31 -13.51 -1.13 9.54
C ASP A 31 -12.14 -0.44 9.68
N ARG A 32 -11.18 -0.80 8.83
CA ARG A 32 -9.83 -0.22 8.81
C ARG A 32 -9.56 0.54 7.53
N VAL A 33 -8.76 1.60 7.65
CA VAL A 33 -8.27 2.39 6.51
C VAL A 33 -6.75 2.42 6.56
N GLU A 34 -6.09 2.09 5.45
CA GLU A 34 -4.67 2.35 5.25
C GLU A 34 -4.54 3.67 4.45
N LEU A 35 -4.05 4.71 5.13
CA LEU A 35 -3.78 6.02 4.53
C LEU A 35 -2.31 6.09 4.12
N VAL A 36 -2.07 6.24 2.82
CA VAL A 36 -0.74 6.38 2.22
C VAL A 36 -0.55 7.79 1.70
N GLU A 37 0.48 8.47 2.18
CA GLU A 37 0.78 9.86 1.85
C GLU A 37 2.20 10.00 1.33
N TYR A 38 2.37 10.67 0.18
CA TYR A 38 3.69 10.99 -0.37
C TYR A 38 4.02 12.44 -0.05
N HIS A 39 4.84 12.63 0.97
CA HIS A 39 5.19 13.92 1.53
C HIS A 39 6.28 14.64 0.72
N PRO A 40 6.30 15.98 0.62
CA PRO A 40 7.35 16.69 -0.13
C PRO A 40 8.72 16.71 0.57
N CYS A 41 8.77 16.38 1.87
CA CYS A 41 9.98 16.33 2.69
C CYS A 41 10.10 14.97 3.39
N VAL A 42 11.28 14.35 3.33
CA VAL A 42 11.52 13.00 3.88
C VAL A 42 11.75 13.02 5.40
N ALA A 43 12.77 13.77 5.85
CA ALA A 43 13.18 13.72 7.26
C ALA A 43 12.34 14.64 8.16
N GLY A 44 11.96 15.83 7.67
CA GLY A 44 11.20 16.80 8.45
C GLY A 44 9.77 16.34 8.76
N SER A 45 9.26 15.35 8.03
CA SER A 45 7.91 14.84 8.19
C SER A 45 7.76 13.74 9.23
N GLU A 46 8.87 13.21 9.75
CA GLU A 46 8.88 12.23 10.84
C GLU A 46 8.09 12.74 12.06
N TRP A 47 8.10 14.06 12.28
CA TRP A 47 7.30 14.70 13.32
C TRP A 47 5.81 14.36 13.19
N MET A 48 5.23 14.35 11.99
CA MET A 48 3.81 14.01 11.82
C MET A 48 3.55 12.52 12.05
N VAL A 49 4.43 11.65 11.52
CA VAL A 49 4.33 10.20 11.71
C VAL A 49 4.34 9.87 13.21
N TYR A 50 5.26 10.49 13.96
CA TYR A 50 5.36 10.34 15.41
C TYR A 50 4.15 10.92 16.16
N GLN A 51 3.71 12.12 15.82
CA GLN A 51 2.70 12.84 16.61
C GLN A 51 1.29 12.33 16.38
N TYR A 52 0.93 11.98 15.14
CA TYR A 52 -0.44 11.59 14.81
C TYR A 52 -0.86 10.33 15.57
N LYS A 53 0.03 9.34 15.66
CA LYS A 53 -0.19 8.12 16.45
C LYS A 53 -0.35 8.37 17.95
N ARG A 54 0.34 9.38 18.48
CA ARG A 54 0.28 9.75 19.90
C ARG A 54 -0.94 10.61 20.26
N THR A 55 -1.48 11.30 19.27
CA THR A 55 -2.52 12.32 19.45
C THR A 55 -3.91 11.77 19.14
N SER A 56 -4.02 10.82 18.22
CA SER A 56 -5.28 10.22 17.80
C SER A 56 -5.30 8.71 18.02
N ASP A 57 -6.23 8.25 18.85
CA ASP A 57 -6.47 6.82 19.11
C ASP A 57 -7.04 6.07 17.90
N LEU A 58 -7.42 6.77 16.82
CA LEU A 58 -7.77 6.13 15.55
C LEU A 58 -6.53 5.59 14.84
N VAL A 59 -5.35 6.16 15.07
CA VAL A 59 -4.10 5.77 14.42
C VAL A 59 -3.46 4.61 15.19
N THR A 60 -3.65 3.38 14.72
CA THR A 60 -3.11 2.17 15.37
C THR A 60 -1.64 1.97 15.05
N GLU A 61 -1.24 2.32 13.83
CA GLU A 61 0.14 2.24 13.36
C GLU A 61 0.48 3.44 12.48
N SER A 62 1.74 3.86 12.55
CA SER A 62 2.31 4.93 11.75
C SER A 62 3.73 4.55 11.39
N LYS A 63 4.05 4.49 10.11
CA LYS A 63 5.41 4.20 9.63
C LYS A 63 5.77 5.08 8.44
N ARG A 64 7.07 5.18 8.18
CA ARG A 64 7.62 5.90 7.03
C ARG A 64 8.61 5.03 6.28
N ASP A 65 8.55 5.15 4.96
CA ASP A 65 9.52 4.61 4.01
C ASP A 65 9.87 5.73 3.02
N GLY A 66 11.07 6.31 3.14
CA GLY A 66 11.42 7.50 2.37
C GLY A 66 10.43 8.65 2.58
N ASP A 67 9.79 9.10 1.51
CA ASP A 67 8.72 10.12 1.54
C ASP A 67 7.30 9.56 1.63
N LYS A 68 7.13 8.23 1.66
CA LYS A 68 5.86 7.51 1.84
C LYS A 68 5.56 7.36 3.33
N HIS A 69 4.50 7.99 3.80
CA HIS A 69 3.94 7.72 5.13
C HIS A 69 2.78 6.75 5.00
N ILE A 70 2.66 5.84 5.96
CA ILE A 70 1.59 4.87 6.02
C ILE A 70 1.00 4.93 7.43
N PHE A 71 -0.30 5.20 7.50
CA PHE A 71 -1.08 5.16 8.73
C PHE A 71 -2.14 4.07 8.64
N GLN A 72 -2.19 3.20 9.66
CA GLN A 72 -3.31 2.30 9.87
C GLN A 72 -4.32 3.01 10.77
N LEU A 73 -5.55 3.14 10.28
CA LEU A 73 -6.60 3.91 10.92
C LEU A 73 -7.81 3.02 11.21
N LYS A 74 -8.48 3.27 12.34
CA LYS A 74 -9.83 2.79 12.62
C LYS A 74 -10.86 3.76 12.07
N VAL A 75 -11.95 3.25 11.50
CA VAL A 75 -13.14 4.06 11.18
C VAL A 75 -13.82 4.50 12.48
N GLY A 76 -14.20 5.77 12.57
CA GLY A 76 -14.84 6.35 13.74
C GLY A 76 -14.30 7.73 14.09
N LYS A 77 -14.56 8.16 15.32
CA LYS A 77 -14.17 9.48 15.83
C LYS A 77 -13.26 9.34 17.05
N ALA A 78 -12.16 10.08 17.07
CA ALA A 78 -11.27 10.17 18.21
C ALA A 78 -11.79 11.22 19.20
N ASP A 79 -11.63 10.92 20.50
CA ASP A 79 -11.62 11.95 21.53
C ASP A 79 -10.19 12.50 21.63
N MET A 80 -9.98 13.72 21.14
CA MET A 80 -8.64 14.28 20.97
C MET A 80 -8.57 15.67 21.60
N GLU A 81 -7.62 15.84 22.53
CA GLU A 81 -7.28 17.15 23.09
C GLU A 81 -5.99 17.67 22.45
N LEU A 82 -6.13 18.72 21.65
CA LEU A 82 -4.98 19.36 21.02
C LEU A 82 -4.27 20.28 22.01
N LYS A 83 -2.98 20.01 22.25
CA LYS A 83 -2.12 20.81 23.14
C LYS A 83 -0.85 21.24 22.41
N PRO A 84 -0.52 22.55 22.38
CA PRO A 84 0.71 23.02 21.76
C PRO A 84 1.93 22.26 22.28
N SER A 85 2.86 21.91 21.38
CA SER A 85 4.10 21.16 21.66
C SER A 85 3.95 19.70 22.10
N TYR A 86 2.77 19.23 22.49
CA TYR A 86 2.57 17.87 23.01
C TYR A 86 1.68 17.00 22.10
N SER A 87 0.53 17.54 21.68
CA SER A 87 -0.48 16.88 20.84
C SER A 87 -1.01 17.89 19.82
N ALA A 88 -0.11 18.45 19.01
CA ALA A 88 -0.42 19.63 18.21
C ALA A 88 -1.21 19.32 16.93
N ALA A 89 -1.30 18.07 16.49
CA ALA A 89 -2.11 17.65 15.36
C ALA A 89 -2.41 16.15 15.39
N GLY A 90 -3.51 15.75 14.76
CA GLY A 90 -3.92 14.36 14.63
C GLY A 90 -5.11 14.20 13.68
N ILE A 91 -5.67 12.99 13.69
CA ILE A 91 -6.87 12.62 12.93
C ILE A 91 -8.05 12.60 13.91
N GLU A 92 -9.02 13.48 13.69
CA GLU A 92 -10.20 13.61 14.57
C GLU A 92 -11.27 12.59 14.20
N GLU A 93 -11.42 12.28 12.90
CA GLU A 93 -12.49 11.39 12.42
C GLU A 93 -12.09 10.72 11.11
N VAL A 94 -12.51 9.48 10.93
CA VAL A 94 -12.41 8.70 9.70
C VAL A 94 -13.78 8.15 9.36
N VAL A 95 -14.30 8.51 8.19
CA VAL A 95 -15.57 8.01 7.66
C VAL A 95 -15.31 7.30 6.34
N VAL A 96 -15.92 6.13 6.17
CA VAL A 96 -15.96 5.41 4.91
C VAL A 96 -17.40 5.43 4.42
N ASP A 97 -17.61 6.11 3.30
CA ASP A 97 -18.87 6.09 2.55
C ASP A 97 -18.72 5.09 1.38
N ASP A 98 -19.77 4.90 0.57
CA ASP A 98 -19.81 3.84 -0.45
C ASP A 98 -18.58 3.83 -1.37
N ASP A 99 -18.23 4.98 -1.97
CA ASP A 99 -17.13 5.16 -2.92
C ASP A 99 -16.02 6.13 -2.44
N GLU A 100 -16.11 6.63 -1.21
CA GLU A 100 -15.22 7.67 -0.68
C GLU A 100 -14.72 7.36 0.72
N VAL A 101 -13.52 7.88 1.02
CA VAL A 101 -12.97 7.91 2.37
C VAL A 101 -12.75 9.36 2.76
N LYS A 102 -13.21 9.72 3.95
CA LYS A 102 -13.07 11.05 4.54
C LYS A 102 -12.18 10.94 5.77
N VAL A 103 -11.03 11.63 5.74
CA VAL A 103 -10.12 11.73 6.89
C VAL A 103 -10.11 13.17 7.38
N VAL A 104 -10.64 13.40 8.58
CA VAL A 104 -10.68 14.71 9.22
C VAL A 104 -9.40 14.95 9.99
N HIS A 105 -8.60 15.88 9.50
CA HIS A 105 -7.38 16.32 10.16
C HIS A 105 -7.69 17.54 11.03
N ALA A 106 -7.16 17.55 12.25
CA ALA A 106 -7.22 18.70 13.13
C ALA A 106 -5.83 19.02 13.70
N GLY A 107 -5.56 20.30 13.91
CA GLY A 107 -4.29 20.72 14.50
C GLY A 107 -4.26 22.19 14.88
N LEU A 108 -3.26 22.53 15.68
CA LEU A 108 -2.93 23.87 16.13
C LEU A 108 -1.81 24.45 15.26
N ALA A 109 -1.74 25.79 15.18
CA ALA A 109 -0.71 26.49 14.40
C ALA A 109 -0.62 26.00 12.94
N GLY A 110 0.59 25.95 12.39
CA GLY A 110 0.82 25.46 11.02
C GLY A 110 0.47 23.98 10.83
N ALA A 111 0.38 23.20 11.92
CA ALA A 111 0.02 21.78 11.88
C ALA A 111 -1.49 21.55 11.68
N GLY A 112 -2.32 22.59 11.86
CA GLY A 112 -3.75 22.58 11.56
C GLY A 112 -4.05 22.70 10.07
N VAL A 113 -4.81 23.72 9.66
CA VAL A 113 -5.26 23.88 8.27
C VAL A 113 -4.14 23.80 7.24
N GLY A 114 -2.90 24.22 7.55
CA GLY A 114 -1.75 23.99 6.69
C GLY A 114 -1.59 22.52 6.28
N ALA A 115 -1.69 21.58 7.23
CA ALA A 115 -1.53 20.16 6.98
C ALA A 115 -2.67 19.55 6.13
N ALA A 116 -3.90 20.05 6.27
CA ALA A 116 -5.04 19.62 5.45
C ALA A 116 -5.05 20.27 4.06
N MET A 117 -4.62 21.53 3.93
CA MET A 117 -4.45 22.21 2.62
C MET A 117 -3.29 21.58 1.84
N CYS A 118 -2.18 21.28 2.50
CA CYS A 118 -1.03 20.59 1.90
C CYS A 118 -1.43 19.22 1.36
N ARG A 119 -2.20 18.44 2.12
CA ARG A 119 -2.79 17.17 1.65
C ARG A 119 -3.80 17.39 0.54
N GLY A 120 -4.67 18.38 0.68
CA GLY A 120 -5.78 18.66 -0.21
C GLY A 120 -5.39 18.93 -1.66
N MET A 121 -4.16 19.41 -1.89
CA MET A 121 -3.63 19.70 -3.23
C MET A 121 -3.02 18.47 -3.93
N ALA A 122 -2.93 17.33 -3.24
CA ALA A 122 -2.25 16.13 -3.71
C ALA A 122 -3.03 15.40 -4.80
N LYS A 123 -2.31 14.66 -5.65
CA LYS A 123 -2.94 13.68 -6.55
C LYS A 123 -3.72 12.65 -5.71
N GLY A 124 -4.91 12.27 -6.16
CA GLY A 124 -5.75 11.29 -5.47
C GLY A 124 -6.81 11.89 -4.54
N VAL A 125 -6.71 13.18 -4.19
CA VAL A 125 -7.76 13.88 -3.43
C VAL A 125 -8.89 14.32 -4.38
N LYS A 126 -10.14 14.06 -4.01
CA LYS A 126 -11.34 14.54 -4.72
C LYS A 126 -11.66 15.98 -4.31
N ARG A 127 -11.67 16.24 -2.99
CA ARG A 127 -12.01 17.54 -2.41
C ARG A 127 -11.52 17.65 -0.96
N VAL A 128 -11.53 18.87 -0.46
CA VAL A 128 -11.39 19.19 0.96
C VAL A 128 -12.67 19.84 1.48
N GLU A 129 -13.14 19.39 2.64
CA GLU A 129 -14.24 20.00 3.40
C GLU A 129 -13.64 20.82 4.54
N LEU A 130 -13.64 22.14 4.41
CA LEU A 130 -13.05 23.07 5.36
C LEU A 130 -14.07 23.45 6.43
N TYR A 131 -13.82 22.99 7.66
CA TYR A 131 -14.67 23.28 8.81
C TYR A 131 -14.22 24.55 9.53
N ASP A 132 -12.94 24.60 9.92
CA ASP A 132 -12.34 25.71 10.67
C ASP A 132 -11.02 26.13 10.03
N ILE A 133 -10.86 27.42 9.71
CA ILE A 133 -9.59 27.98 9.21
C ILE A 133 -8.66 28.30 10.37
N GLY A 134 -7.68 27.41 10.60
CA GLY A 134 -6.65 27.55 11.64
C GLY A 134 -5.42 28.35 11.22
N GLY A 135 -4.51 28.58 12.17
CA GLY A 135 -3.26 29.33 11.99
C GLY A 135 -2.84 30.06 13.27
N GLY A 136 -1.54 30.10 13.56
CA GLY A 136 -1.03 30.67 14.82
C GLY A 136 -1.53 29.90 16.05
N SER A 137 -2.35 30.52 16.91
CA SER A 137 -2.92 29.85 18.09
C SER A 137 -4.30 29.21 17.86
N LYS A 138 -4.89 29.35 16.66
CA LYS A 138 -6.24 28.85 16.36
C LYS A 138 -6.22 27.41 15.85
N VAL A 139 -7.19 26.61 16.29
CA VAL A 139 -7.44 25.26 15.78
C VAL A 139 -7.86 25.35 14.32
N GLY A 140 -7.29 24.47 13.51
CA GLY A 140 -7.72 24.24 12.14
C GLY A 140 -8.29 22.84 11.98
N ARG A 141 -9.38 22.72 11.23
CA ARG A 141 -10.04 21.44 10.94
C ARG A 141 -10.47 21.37 9.49
N ALA A 142 -10.11 20.30 8.81
CA ALA A 142 -10.64 20.01 7.49
C ALA A 142 -10.58 18.52 7.17
N ALA A 143 -11.56 18.05 6.39
CA ALA A 143 -11.55 16.70 5.86
C ALA A 143 -10.86 16.65 4.50
N VAL A 144 -9.98 15.68 4.32
CA VAL A 144 -9.43 15.29 3.02
C VAL A 144 -10.25 14.12 2.53
N VAL A 145 -10.89 14.27 1.37
CA VAL A 145 -11.75 13.25 0.78
C VAL A 145 -11.08 12.64 -0.43
N THR A 146 -10.98 11.32 -0.43
CA THR A 146 -10.32 10.50 -1.46
C THR A 146 -11.28 9.41 -1.97
N PRO A 147 -11.07 8.84 -3.16
CA PRO A 147 -11.78 7.64 -3.58
C PRO A 147 -11.46 6.48 -2.64
N LYS A 148 -12.45 5.62 -2.40
CA LYS A 148 -12.26 4.34 -1.72
C LYS A 148 -11.57 3.35 -2.66
N LEU A 149 -10.34 2.98 -2.32
CA LEU A 149 -9.62 1.91 -2.99
C LEU A 149 -9.59 0.65 -2.10
N GLN A 150 -9.25 -0.48 -2.69
CA GLN A 150 -8.88 -1.71 -1.99
C GLN A 150 -7.41 -2.02 -2.23
N LYS A 151 -6.77 -2.67 -1.25
CA LYS A 151 -5.41 -3.18 -1.38
C LYS A 151 -5.44 -4.55 -2.03
N VAL A 152 -4.67 -4.73 -3.09
CA VAL A 152 -4.51 -6.00 -3.81
C VAL A 152 -3.03 -6.32 -3.90
N ILE A 153 -2.64 -7.51 -3.43
CA ILE A 153 -1.28 -8.01 -3.49
C ILE A 153 -1.22 -9.13 -4.51
N VAL A 154 -0.24 -9.07 -5.41
CA VAL A 154 -0.02 -10.05 -6.47
C VAL A 154 1.36 -10.66 -6.33
N GLY A 155 1.41 -11.93 -5.96
CA GLY A 155 2.60 -12.76 -5.98
C GLY A 155 2.89 -13.24 -7.41
N ILE A 156 4.15 -13.21 -7.83
CA ILE A 156 4.62 -13.62 -9.15
C ILE A 156 5.90 -14.44 -8.97
N ASP A 157 5.99 -15.58 -9.63
CA ASP A 157 7.21 -16.39 -9.64
C ASP A 157 7.38 -17.16 -10.95
N ASP A 158 8.60 -17.68 -11.14
CA ASP A 158 9.02 -18.54 -12.25
C ASP A 158 8.76 -17.88 -13.61
N THR A 159 9.40 -16.72 -13.83
CA THR A 159 9.27 -15.97 -15.10
C THR A 159 10.54 -15.93 -15.94
N ASP A 160 11.68 -16.22 -15.33
CA ASP A 160 13.00 -16.25 -15.95
C ASP A 160 13.53 -17.68 -16.11
N THR A 161 14.64 -17.82 -16.84
CA THR A 161 15.33 -19.10 -17.02
C THR A 161 16.70 -19.05 -16.33
N LYS A 162 17.48 -20.14 -16.43
CA LYS A 162 18.86 -20.16 -15.93
C LYS A 162 19.80 -19.28 -16.76
N GLU A 163 19.44 -18.96 -18.01
CA GLU A 163 20.30 -18.28 -18.97
C GLU A 163 19.88 -16.82 -19.19
N GLU A 164 18.58 -16.51 -19.08
CA GLU A 164 18.01 -15.22 -19.48
C GLU A 164 16.86 -14.78 -18.56
N GLY A 165 16.70 -13.46 -18.44
CA GLY A 165 15.62 -12.83 -17.68
C GLY A 165 15.95 -12.55 -16.22
N ALA A 166 15.03 -11.87 -15.55
CA ALA A 166 15.06 -11.65 -14.11
C ALA A 166 13.63 -11.40 -13.61
N THR A 167 13.13 -12.28 -12.74
CA THR A 167 11.74 -12.21 -12.26
C THR A 167 11.39 -10.86 -11.63
N TRP A 168 12.29 -10.29 -10.83
CA TRP A 168 12.07 -8.96 -10.24
C TRP A 168 11.95 -7.84 -11.30
N THR A 169 12.77 -7.86 -12.34
CA THR A 169 12.73 -6.81 -13.37
C THR A 169 11.40 -6.84 -14.13
N LEU A 170 10.94 -8.03 -14.53
CA LEU A 170 9.66 -8.19 -15.23
C LEU A 170 8.49 -7.75 -14.34
N ALA A 171 8.45 -8.23 -13.09
CA ALA A 171 7.40 -7.86 -12.14
C ALA A 171 7.37 -6.34 -11.88
N ASN A 172 8.53 -5.70 -11.71
CA ASN A 172 8.58 -4.24 -11.54
C ASN A 172 8.08 -3.48 -12.78
N ASN A 173 8.45 -3.93 -13.98
CA ASN A 173 8.02 -3.30 -15.21
C ASN A 173 6.50 -3.43 -15.45
N ILE A 174 5.91 -4.56 -15.03
CA ILE A 174 4.45 -4.73 -14.99
C ILE A 174 3.81 -3.67 -14.08
N GLY A 175 4.32 -3.50 -12.86
CA GLY A 175 3.84 -2.47 -11.93
C GLY A 175 3.92 -1.06 -12.50
N ILE A 176 5.04 -0.71 -13.15
CA ILE A 176 5.23 0.59 -13.83
C ILE A 176 4.26 0.77 -15.01
N GLU A 177 4.06 -0.26 -15.83
CA GLU A 177 3.13 -0.21 -16.96
C GLU A 177 1.69 0.01 -16.48
N LEU A 178 1.27 -0.69 -15.43
CA LEU A 178 -0.04 -0.52 -14.82
C LEU A 178 -0.21 0.85 -14.16
N SER A 179 0.86 1.40 -13.56
CA SER A 179 0.84 2.74 -12.98
C SER A 179 0.47 3.82 -14.02
N LYS A 180 0.97 3.68 -15.25
CA LYS A 180 0.64 4.58 -16.37
C LYS A 180 -0.82 4.44 -16.84
N ARG A 181 -1.48 3.31 -16.52
CA ARG A 181 -2.88 3.02 -16.84
C ARG A 181 -3.85 3.42 -15.72
N GLY A 182 -3.35 4.01 -14.63
CA GLY A 182 -4.17 4.53 -13.54
C GLY A 182 -4.31 3.61 -12.33
N PHE A 183 -3.62 2.46 -12.32
CA PHE A 183 -3.53 1.61 -11.13
C PHE A 183 -2.49 2.18 -10.15
N GLU A 184 -2.78 2.20 -8.85
CA GLU A 184 -1.84 2.75 -7.88
C GLU A 184 -0.85 1.67 -7.44
N TYR A 185 0.29 1.58 -8.12
CA TYR A 185 1.41 0.70 -7.76
C TYR A 185 2.16 1.26 -6.55
N LEU A 186 2.10 0.58 -5.41
CA LEU A 186 2.59 1.06 -4.12
C LEU A 186 3.95 0.50 -3.73
N ASP A 187 4.17 -0.79 -4.00
CA ASP A 187 5.34 -1.50 -3.49
C ASP A 187 5.71 -2.74 -4.30
N HIS A 188 6.96 -3.15 -4.12
CA HIS A 188 7.59 -4.33 -4.71
C HIS A 188 8.44 -5.02 -3.66
N VAL A 189 8.08 -6.25 -3.31
CA VAL A 189 8.80 -7.02 -2.30
C VAL A 189 9.43 -8.25 -2.95
N THR A 190 10.76 -8.30 -2.90
CA THR A 190 11.54 -9.46 -3.31
C THR A 190 11.63 -10.45 -2.16
N CYS A 191 11.14 -11.67 -2.38
CA CYS A 191 11.14 -12.75 -1.40
C CYS A 191 12.17 -13.81 -1.82
N GLN A 192 13.23 -13.94 -1.03
CA GLN A 192 14.25 -14.95 -1.21
C GLN A 192 13.75 -16.31 -0.66
N LEU A 193 13.67 -17.33 -1.50
CA LEU A 193 13.18 -18.66 -1.13
C LEU A 193 14.34 -19.64 -0.86
N TYR A 194 14.03 -20.94 -0.78
CA TYR A 194 14.97 -22.00 -0.39
C TYR A 194 16.22 -22.09 -1.30
N PRO A 195 17.42 -21.74 -0.79
CA PRO A 195 18.63 -21.69 -1.61
C PRO A 195 19.08 -23.05 -2.15
N HIS A 196 18.71 -24.17 -1.53
CA HIS A 196 19.13 -25.51 -2.00
C HIS A 196 18.14 -26.14 -2.99
N ASN A 197 17.14 -25.40 -3.45
CA ASN A 197 16.23 -25.87 -4.49
C ASN A 197 17.03 -26.19 -5.78
N PRO A 198 17.00 -27.41 -6.33
CA PRO A 198 17.73 -27.74 -7.57
C PRO A 198 17.09 -27.16 -8.83
N ASN A 199 15.80 -26.81 -8.75
CA ASN A 199 14.98 -26.30 -9.86
C ASN A 199 15.00 -24.77 -9.97
N LYS A 200 15.72 -24.07 -9.09
CA LYS A 200 15.83 -22.61 -9.11
C LYS A 200 16.55 -22.07 -10.35
N THR A 201 16.26 -20.81 -10.68
CA THR A 201 17.19 -19.93 -11.40
C THR A 201 18.32 -19.49 -10.45
N GLN A 202 19.13 -18.50 -10.78
CA GLN A 202 20.32 -18.19 -9.98
C GLN A 202 20.01 -17.94 -8.48
N ASN A 203 19.01 -17.11 -8.20
CA ASN A 203 18.75 -16.62 -6.84
C ASN A 203 17.48 -17.18 -6.19
N CYS A 204 16.62 -17.96 -6.85
CA CYS A 204 15.38 -18.50 -6.26
C CYS A 204 14.52 -17.42 -5.55
N VAL A 205 14.11 -16.39 -6.29
CA VAL A 205 13.33 -15.26 -5.76
C VAL A 205 11.95 -15.21 -6.38
N ALA A 206 10.94 -14.96 -5.55
CA ALA A 206 9.58 -14.63 -5.96
C ALA A 206 9.24 -13.19 -5.56
N ILE A 207 8.25 -12.58 -6.20
CA ILE A 207 7.96 -11.15 -6.06
C ILE A 207 6.52 -10.94 -5.61
N ALA A 208 6.28 -10.05 -4.65
CA ALA A 208 4.95 -9.53 -4.34
C ALA A 208 4.85 -8.07 -4.79
N LEU A 209 3.88 -7.78 -5.66
CA LEU A 209 3.51 -6.42 -6.06
C LEU A 209 2.31 -5.97 -5.24
N VAL A 210 2.33 -4.73 -4.73
CA VAL A 210 1.24 -4.16 -3.94
C VAL A 210 0.58 -3.04 -4.71
N PHE A 211 -0.75 -3.10 -4.84
CA PHE A 211 -1.55 -2.10 -5.53
C PHE A 211 -2.68 -1.55 -4.65
N ALA A 212 -3.02 -0.26 -4.83
CA ALA A 212 -4.34 0.26 -4.49
C ALA A 212 -5.20 0.36 -5.76
N VAL A 213 -6.38 -0.23 -5.73
CA VAL A 213 -7.23 -0.38 -6.92
C VAL A 213 -8.66 -0.06 -6.57
N LYS A 214 -9.40 0.55 -7.50
CA LYS A 214 -10.86 0.64 -7.33
C LYS A 214 -11.47 -0.76 -7.40
N PRO A 215 -12.45 -1.12 -6.56
CA PRO A 215 -13.02 -2.47 -6.54
C PRO A 215 -13.39 -3.02 -7.92
N GLU A 216 -14.03 -2.20 -8.75
CA GLU A 216 -14.49 -2.54 -10.10
C GLU A 216 -13.37 -2.76 -11.12
N MET A 217 -12.16 -2.26 -10.86
CA MET A 217 -11.01 -2.37 -11.78
C MET A 217 -10.07 -3.55 -11.45
N LYS A 218 -10.32 -4.28 -10.36
CA LYS A 218 -9.43 -5.36 -9.90
C LYS A 218 -9.25 -6.46 -10.95
N GLU A 219 -10.33 -6.99 -11.51
CA GLU A 219 -10.22 -8.09 -12.48
C GLU A 219 -9.56 -7.61 -13.78
N GLU A 220 -9.78 -6.35 -14.20
CA GLU A 220 -9.05 -5.74 -15.32
C GLU A 220 -7.54 -5.70 -15.04
N MET A 221 -7.14 -5.27 -13.84
CA MET A 221 -5.73 -5.25 -13.43
C MET A 221 -5.11 -6.65 -13.50
N ILE A 222 -5.78 -7.67 -12.92
CA ILE A 222 -5.30 -9.05 -12.89
C ILE A 222 -5.16 -9.59 -14.31
N ASN A 223 -6.16 -9.39 -15.16
CA ASN A 223 -6.11 -9.81 -16.57
C ASN A 223 -4.93 -9.14 -17.30
N LYS A 224 -4.69 -7.85 -17.06
CA LYS A 224 -3.57 -7.13 -17.66
C LYS A 224 -2.21 -7.65 -17.19
N ILE A 225 -2.08 -8.01 -15.91
CA ILE A 225 -0.88 -8.68 -15.38
C ILE A 225 -0.65 -10.00 -16.12
N CYS A 226 -1.67 -10.84 -16.21
CA CYS A 226 -1.58 -12.12 -16.92
C CYS A 226 -1.23 -11.95 -18.41
N GLU A 227 -1.81 -10.95 -19.10
CA GLU A 227 -1.48 -10.64 -20.50
C GLU A 227 -0.01 -10.27 -20.69
N ILE A 228 0.52 -9.40 -19.81
CA ILE A 228 1.92 -8.96 -19.89
C ILE A 228 2.85 -10.13 -19.56
N LEU A 229 2.55 -10.89 -18.50
CA LEU A 229 3.34 -12.08 -18.15
C LEU A 229 3.35 -13.09 -19.29
N LYS A 230 2.20 -13.39 -19.91
CA LYS A 230 2.12 -14.33 -21.03
C LYS A 230 2.90 -13.85 -22.27
N ARG A 231 3.03 -12.54 -22.44
CA ARG A 231 3.79 -11.92 -23.54
C ARG A 231 5.30 -12.01 -23.30
N ASP A 232 5.74 -11.75 -22.06
CA ASP A 232 7.13 -11.44 -21.75
C ASP A 232 7.87 -12.51 -20.93
N THR A 233 7.16 -13.46 -20.32
CA THR A 233 7.79 -14.54 -19.56
C THR A 233 8.61 -15.44 -20.46
N LEU A 234 9.75 -15.92 -19.94
CA LEU A 234 10.63 -16.87 -20.60
C LEU A 234 10.41 -18.30 -20.07
N SER A 235 9.53 -18.48 -19.08
CA SER A 235 9.27 -19.76 -18.41
C SER A 235 7.91 -20.36 -18.80
N ASP A 236 7.87 -21.68 -18.87
CA ASP A 236 6.65 -22.49 -19.06
C ASP A 236 5.93 -22.80 -17.73
N LYS A 237 6.35 -22.16 -16.64
CA LYS A 237 5.91 -22.46 -15.27
C LYS A 237 5.41 -21.24 -14.50
N THR A 238 5.23 -20.10 -15.18
CA THR A 238 4.80 -18.85 -14.57
C THR A 238 3.39 -18.96 -14.02
N ALA A 239 3.24 -18.56 -12.76
CA ALA A 239 1.95 -18.40 -12.11
C ALA A 239 1.92 -17.14 -11.26
N ILE A 240 0.71 -16.72 -10.90
CA ILE A 240 0.48 -15.64 -9.94
C ILE A 240 -0.47 -16.08 -8.83
N ALA A 241 -0.32 -15.45 -7.67
CA ALA A 241 -1.22 -15.57 -6.53
C ALA A 241 -1.80 -14.19 -6.21
N VAL A 242 -3.09 -14.09 -5.89
CA VAL A 242 -3.76 -12.81 -5.63
C VAL A 242 -4.48 -12.84 -4.28
N MET A 243 -4.16 -11.87 -3.43
CA MET A 243 -4.75 -11.65 -2.11
C MET A 243 -5.28 -10.23 -1.99
N ASP A 244 -6.44 -10.09 -1.36
CA ASP A 244 -7.05 -8.80 -1.04
C ASP A 244 -6.90 -8.48 0.46
N GLY A 245 -6.95 -7.19 0.79
CA GLY A 245 -7.03 -6.73 2.17
C GLY A 245 -5.66 -6.50 2.82
N PHE A 246 -5.67 -6.25 4.13
CA PHE A 246 -4.46 -5.82 4.85
C PHE A 246 -3.72 -6.98 5.53
N ASP A 247 -4.46 -7.99 5.98
CA ASP A 247 -3.90 -9.07 6.79
C ASP A 247 -3.32 -10.19 5.93
N VAL A 248 -2.15 -10.69 6.33
CA VAL A 248 -1.63 -11.97 5.87
C VAL A 248 -2.18 -13.06 6.78
N PRO A 249 -2.95 -14.04 6.28
CA PRO A 249 -3.39 -15.16 7.11
C PRO A 249 -2.20 -15.95 7.67
N ASP A 250 -2.28 -16.40 8.92
CA ASP A 250 -1.18 -17.14 9.58
C ASP A 250 -0.73 -18.36 8.76
N VAL A 251 -1.66 -19.11 8.18
CA VAL A 251 -1.36 -20.26 7.31
C VAL A 251 -0.54 -19.88 6.07
N LEU A 252 -0.74 -18.67 5.54
CA LEU A 252 0.00 -18.15 4.39
C LEU A 252 1.40 -17.68 4.82
N ARG A 253 1.49 -17.07 6.00
CA ARG A 253 2.77 -16.69 6.62
C ARG A 253 3.64 -17.91 6.91
N GLU A 254 3.08 -18.92 7.56
CA GLU A 254 3.75 -20.20 7.87
C GLU A 254 4.25 -20.88 6.59
N TYR A 255 3.41 -20.90 5.54
CA TYR A 255 3.80 -21.42 4.23
C TYR A 255 4.98 -20.66 3.62
N GLY A 256 4.94 -19.32 3.65
CA GLY A 256 6.04 -18.49 3.17
C GLY A 256 7.36 -18.82 3.89
N GLU A 257 7.34 -18.87 5.22
CA GLU A 257 8.53 -19.20 6.03
C GLU A 257 9.03 -20.63 5.78
N ALA A 258 8.13 -21.59 5.64
CA ALA A 258 8.49 -22.96 5.35
C ALA A 258 9.09 -23.10 3.94
N THR A 259 8.55 -22.39 2.94
CA THR A 259 9.09 -22.35 1.56
C THR A 259 10.50 -21.75 1.49
N LYS A 260 10.90 -20.94 2.46
CA LYS A 260 12.30 -20.47 2.59
C LYS A 260 13.25 -21.54 3.13
N LYS A 261 12.74 -22.55 3.84
CA LYS A 261 13.52 -23.52 4.61
C LYS A 261 13.55 -24.92 3.98
N SER A 262 12.57 -25.25 3.14
CA SER A 262 12.45 -26.55 2.51
C SER A 262 11.78 -26.49 1.14
N MET A 263 11.88 -27.59 0.40
CA MET A 263 11.12 -27.79 -0.83
C MET A 263 9.63 -27.93 -0.53
N MET A 264 8.80 -27.31 -1.36
CA MET A 264 7.34 -27.44 -1.36
C MET A 264 6.86 -28.03 -2.67
N THR A 265 5.65 -28.59 -2.66
CA THR A 265 4.96 -29.05 -3.86
C THR A 265 3.89 -28.05 -4.30
N VAL A 266 3.44 -28.18 -5.55
CA VAL A 266 2.28 -27.41 -6.07
C VAL A 266 1.02 -27.74 -5.26
N GLU A 267 0.83 -29.01 -4.87
CA GLU A 267 -0.30 -29.42 -4.03
C GLU A 267 -0.29 -28.72 -2.65
N ASP A 268 0.90 -28.52 -2.05
CA ASP A 268 1.02 -27.74 -0.82
C ASP A 268 0.55 -26.30 -1.03
N ALA A 269 0.95 -25.68 -2.15
CA ALA A 269 0.55 -24.32 -2.51
C ALA A 269 -0.97 -24.22 -2.70
N GLU A 270 -1.56 -25.09 -3.52
CA GLU A 270 -3.00 -25.13 -3.78
C GLU A 270 -3.82 -25.33 -2.49
N ASN A 271 -3.37 -26.23 -1.61
CA ASN A 271 -4.03 -26.49 -0.33
C ASN A 271 -3.98 -25.28 0.61
N VAL A 272 -2.84 -24.60 0.70
CA VAL A 272 -2.70 -23.39 1.52
C VAL A 272 -3.50 -22.23 0.93
N ALA A 273 -3.44 -22.03 -0.39
CA ALA A 273 -4.20 -20.97 -1.07
C ALA A 273 -5.70 -21.13 -0.81
N LYS A 274 -6.23 -22.36 -0.89
CA LYS A 274 -7.63 -22.66 -0.58
C LYS A 274 -7.99 -22.34 0.87
N LYS A 275 -7.13 -22.67 1.84
CA LYS A 275 -7.35 -22.36 3.26
C LYS A 275 -7.29 -20.86 3.53
N ALA A 276 -6.41 -20.14 2.84
CA ALA A 276 -6.20 -18.70 2.98
C ALA A 276 -7.20 -17.86 2.18
N GLY A 277 -7.97 -18.46 1.26
CA GLY A 277 -8.86 -17.73 0.34
C GLY A 277 -8.11 -16.96 -0.75
N VAL A 278 -6.92 -17.40 -1.13
CA VAL A 278 -6.07 -16.79 -2.16
C VAL A 278 -6.39 -17.40 -3.53
N LYS A 279 -6.46 -16.56 -4.57
CA LYS A 279 -6.67 -16.98 -5.96
C LYS A 279 -5.32 -17.30 -6.61
N LEU A 280 -5.12 -18.53 -7.07
CA LEU A 280 -3.99 -18.93 -7.92
C LEU A 280 -4.39 -18.88 -9.40
N ILE A 281 -3.48 -18.41 -10.25
CA ILE A 281 -3.67 -18.34 -11.71
C ILE A 281 -2.39 -18.81 -12.41
N GLN A 282 -2.51 -19.90 -13.16
CA GLN A 282 -1.45 -20.39 -14.02
C GLN A 282 -1.40 -19.56 -15.31
N VAL A 283 -0.29 -18.86 -15.54
CA VAL A 283 -0.10 -18.07 -16.76
C VAL A 283 0.45 -18.95 -17.87
N THR A 284 1.51 -19.70 -17.56
CA THR A 284 2.11 -20.71 -18.45
C THR A 284 2.23 -22.08 -17.81
N GLY A 285 2.28 -22.18 -16.48
CA GLY A 285 2.25 -23.46 -15.77
C GLY A 285 2.11 -23.32 -14.25
N ALA A 286 1.95 -24.45 -13.55
CA ALA A 286 1.70 -24.52 -12.12
C ALA A 286 2.91 -24.31 -11.17
N PRO A 287 4.16 -24.66 -11.51
CA PRO A 287 5.24 -24.64 -10.51
C PRO A 287 5.52 -23.27 -9.85
N GLY A 288 5.30 -22.16 -10.56
CA GLY A 288 5.41 -20.82 -10.02
C GLY A 288 4.38 -20.49 -8.92
N GLU A 289 3.34 -21.31 -8.73
CA GLU A 289 2.38 -21.12 -7.65
C GLU A 289 3.04 -21.16 -6.27
N ILE A 290 4.10 -21.97 -6.12
CA ILE A 290 4.85 -22.14 -4.88
C ILE A 290 5.43 -20.81 -4.42
N GLY A 291 6.28 -20.17 -5.24
CA GLY A 291 6.90 -18.92 -4.85
C GLY A 291 5.96 -17.74 -4.90
N ALA A 292 5.01 -17.71 -5.85
CA ALA A 292 4.00 -16.65 -5.90
C ALA A 292 3.19 -16.60 -4.60
N LEU A 293 2.75 -17.75 -4.09
CA LEU A 293 2.03 -17.84 -2.82
C LEU A 293 2.93 -17.51 -1.63
N ALA A 294 4.17 -18.01 -1.61
CA ALA A 294 5.13 -17.71 -0.54
C ALA A 294 5.43 -16.20 -0.44
N ALA A 295 5.53 -15.50 -1.57
CA ALA A 295 5.74 -14.06 -1.60
C ALA A 295 4.60 -13.28 -0.95
N LEU A 296 3.35 -13.73 -1.13
CA LEU A 296 2.19 -13.15 -0.43
C LEU A 296 2.27 -13.36 1.09
N GLY A 297 2.82 -14.48 1.56
CA GLY A 297 2.98 -14.74 3.00
C GLY A 297 4.00 -13.85 3.71
N LEU A 298 4.87 -13.19 2.96
CA LEU A 298 6.02 -12.46 3.49
C LEU A 298 6.02 -10.97 3.12
N TYR A 299 5.06 -10.52 2.30
CA TYR A 299 5.09 -9.18 1.69
C TYR A 299 5.13 -8.03 2.71
N ASN A 300 4.58 -8.22 3.90
CA ASN A 300 4.50 -7.19 4.94
C ASN A 300 5.63 -7.26 5.98
N ASP A 301 6.60 -8.17 5.81
CA ASP A 301 7.78 -8.32 6.67
C ASP A 301 9.03 -8.41 5.79
N LEU A 302 9.60 -7.24 5.51
CA LEU A 302 10.71 -7.12 4.58
C LEU A 302 11.98 -7.81 5.10
N GLU A 303 12.17 -7.86 6.42
CA GLU A 303 13.34 -8.51 7.03
C GLU A 303 13.26 -10.02 6.82
N GLU A 304 12.11 -10.64 7.09
CA GLU A 304 11.94 -12.07 6.82
C GLU A 304 11.91 -12.37 5.32
N ALA A 305 11.29 -11.51 4.49
CA ALA A 305 11.24 -11.70 3.03
C ALA A 305 12.63 -11.87 2.40
N VAL A 306 13.62 -11.06 2.82
CA VAL A 306 14.98 -11.10 2.26
C VAL A 306 15.93 -12.04 3.00
N LYS A 307 15.58 -12.48 4.22
CA LYS A 307 16.43 -13.36 5.03
C LYS A 307 16.76 -14.66 4.32
N VAL A 308 18.02 -15.09 4.42
CA VAL A 308 18.49 -16.36 3.86
C VAL A 308 18.55 -17.42 4.95
N TYR A 309 18.00 -18.60 4.67
CA TYR A 309 18.17 -19.79 5.51
C TYR A 309 19.17 -20.73 4.83
N TYR A 310 20.15 -21.22 5.61
CA TYR A 310 21.24 -22.07 5.16
C TYR A 310 20.99 -23.54 5.46
#